data_AF-A0A7N9CRN2-F1
#
_entry.id   AF-A0A7N9CRN2-F1
#
_cell.length_a   1.000
_cell.length_b   1.000
_cell.length_c   1.000
_cell.angle_alpha   90.00
_cell.angle_beta   90.00
_cell.angle_gamma   90.00
#
_symmetry.space_group_name_H-M   'P 1'
#
loop_
_entity.id
_entity.type
_entity.pdbx_description
1 polymer ?
#
loop_
_entity_poly.entity_id
_entity_poly.type
_entity_poly.pdbx_seq_one_letter_code
_entity_poly.pdbx_strand_id
1 'polypeptide(L)'
;MAALTRDPQFQKLQQWYREHGSELNLRRLFDADKDRFNHFSLTLNTNHGHILLDYSKNLVTEDVMRMLVDLAKSRGVEAARERMFNGEKINYTEGRAVLHVALRNRSNTPILVDGKDVMPEVNKVLDKMKSFCQRVRSGDWKGYTGKTITDVINIGIGGSDLGPLMVTEALKPYSSEGPRVWYVSNIDGTHIAKTLTQLNPESSLFIIASKTFTTQETITNAETAKEWFLQAAKDPSAVAKHFVALSTNTTKVKEFGIDPQNMFEFWDWVGGRYSLWSAIGLSIALHVGFDNFEQLLSGAHWMDQHFRTTPLEKNAPVLLALLGIWYINCFGCETHAMLPYDQYLHRFAAYFQQGDMESNGKYITKSGTRVDHQTGPIVWGEPGTNGQHAFYQGIIWDINSFDQWGVELGKQLAKKIEPELDGSAQVTSHDASTNGLINFIKQQREARVQ
;
A
#
# COMPACT_ATOMS: atom_id res chain seq x y z
N MET A 1 1.55 -15.49 28.16
CA MET A 1 1.79 -14.06 27.90
C MET A 1 2.69 -13.89 26.69
N ALA A 2 2.41 -12.90 25.85
CA ALA A 2 3.20 -12.62 24.65
C ALA A 2 4.53 -11.91 24.98
N ALA A 3 5.41 -11.78 23.99
CA ALA A 3 6.75 -11.24 24.22
C ALA A 3 6.76 -9.78 24.70
N LEU A 4 5.78 -8.97 24.30
CA LEU A 4 5.65 -7.57 24.74
C LEU A 4 5.21 -7.46 26.20
N THR A 5 4.14 -8.17 26.58
CA THR A 5 3.60 -8.14 27.95
C THR A 5 4.53 -8.77 28.99
N ARG A 6 5.49 -9.59 28.55
CA ARG A 6 6.58 -10.12 29.39
C ARG A 6 7.81 -9.22 29.48
N ASP A 7 7.88 -8.15 28.68
CA ASP A 7 9.03 -7.25 28.67
C ASP A 7 9.00 -6.31 29.89
N PRO A 8 10.07 -6.25 30.71
CA PRO A 8 10.10 -5.39 31.89
C PRO A 8 9.94 -3.90 31.57
N GLN A 9 10.45 -3.42 30.42
CA GLN A 9 10.29 -2.01 30.03
C GLN A 9 8.84 -1.69 29.70
N PHE A 10 8.12 -2.63 29.08
CA PHE A 10 6.69 -2.46 28.81
C PHE A 10 5.87 -2.50 30.10
N GLN A 11 6.20 -3.41 31.02
CA GLN A 11 5.55 -3.49 32.34
C GLN A 11 5.77 -2.19 33.14
N LYS A 12 6.98 -1.63 33.10
CA LYS A 12 7.32 -0.34 33.69
C LYS A 12 6.52 0.80 33.07
N LEU A 13 6.44 0.86 31.74
CA LEU A 13 5.64 1.86 31.02
C LEU A 13 4.15 1.78 31.40
N GLN A 14 3.60 0.57 31.45
CA GLN A 14 2.21 0.34 31.86
C GLN A 14 1.95 0.71 33.32
N GLN A 15 2.90 0.41 34.22
CA GLN A 15 2.79 0.80 35.62
C GLN A 15 2.82 2.33 35.76
N TRP A 16 3.76 3.00 35.09
CA TRP A 16 3.85 4.45 35.10
C TRP A 16 2.58 5.10 34.54
N TYR A 17 2.01 4.55 33.46
CA TYR A 17 0.72 5.01 32.92
C TYR A 17 -0.42 4.87 33.92
N ARG A 18 -0.52 3.73 34.63
CA ARG A 18 -1.55 3.55 35.66
C ARG A 18 -1.43 4.56 36.81
N GLU A 19 -0.20 4.93 37.17
CA GLU A 19 0.07 5.85 38.28
C GLU A 19 -0.10 7.32 37.88
N HIS A 20 0.34 7.73 36.69
CA HIS A 20 0.48 9.14 36.30
C HIS A 20 -0.30 9.53 35.04
N GLY A 21 -0.91 8.57 34.33
CA GLY A 21 -1.56 8.82 33.04
C GLY A 21 -2.69 9.85 33.11
N SER A 22 -3.40 9.89 34.24
CA SER A 22 -4.47 10.88 34.50
C SER A 22 -3.96 12.30 34.75
N GLU A 23 -2.67 12.47 35.06
CA GLU A 23 -2.04 13.78 35.30
C GLU A 23 -1.64 14.47 34.00
N LEU A 24 -1.53 13.70 32.91
CA LEU A 24 -1.14 14.20 31.60
C LEU A 24 -2.21 15.12 31.01
N ASN A 25 -1.88 16.40 30.93
CA ASN A 25 -2.72 17.41 30.30
C ASN A 25 -1.88 18.28 29.38
N LEU A 26 -2.19 18.29 28.08
CA LEU A 26 -1.41 19.02 27.08
C LEU A 26 -1.20 20.49 27.45
N ARG A 27 -2.26 21.21 27.84
CA ARG A 27 -2.15 22.64 28.19
C ARG A 27 -1.14 22.86 29.32
N ARG A 28 -1.26 22.09 30.41
CA ARG A 28 -0.31 22.18 31.54
C ARG A 28 1.12 21.82 31.13
N LEU A 29 1.31 20.82 30.26
CA LEU A 29 2.63 20.44 29.77
C LEU A 29 3.30 21.56 28.96
N PHE A 30 2.56 22.30 28.14
CA PHE A 30 3.07 23.47 27.43
C PHE A 30 3.26 24.69 28.34
N ASP A 31 2.39 24.88 29.33
CA ASP A 31 2.52 26.00 30.27
C ASP A 31 3.77 25.86 31.15
N ALA A 32 4.08 24.62 31.57
CA ALA A 32 5.21 24.29 32.43
C ALA A 32 6.56 24.23 31.69
N ASP A 33 6.57 23.88 30.40
CA ASP A 33 7.78 23.84 29.58
C ASP A 33 7.63 24.75 28.35
N LYS A 34 8.24 25.93 28.41
CA LYS A 34 8.23 26.92 27.31
C LYS A 34 9.02 26.46 26.08
N ASP A 35 9.91 25.46 26.23
CA ASP A 35 10.74 24.92 25.16
C ASP A 35 10.22 23.56 24.64
N ARG A 36 9.03 23.14 25.07
CA ARG A 36 8.43 21.83 24.74
C ARG A 36 8.41 21.53 23.24
N PHE A 37 8.15 22.53 22.39
CA PHE A 37 8.18 22.32 20.94
C PHE A 37 9.59 21.90 20.47
N ASN A 38 10.64 22.56 20.94
CA ASN A 38 12.01 22.25 20.54
C ASN A 38 12.48 20.90 21.11
N HIS A 39 12.07 20.55 22.34
CA HIS A 39 12.35 19.24 22.94
C HIS A 39 11.60 18.08 22.27
N PHE A 40 10.39 18.31 21.77
CA PHE A 40 9.50 17.29 21.21
C PHE A 40 9.18 17.54 19.74
N SER A 41 10.18 17.95 18.96
CA SER A 41 10.11 17.99 17.51
C SER A 41 11.43 17.57 16.86
N LEU A 42 11.34 17.14 15.60
CA LEU A 42 12.50 16.88 14.76
C LEU A 42 12.36 17.67 13.46
N THR A 43 13.40 18.41 13.10
CA THR A 43 13.52 19.01 11.77
C THR A 43 14.52 18.19 10.96
N LEU A 44 14.03 17.58 9.89
CA LEU A 44 14.79 16.73 9.00
C LEU A 44 15.12 17.52 7.74
N ASN A 45 16.38 17.91 7.55
CA ASN A 45 16.83 18.53 6.31
C ASN A 45 17.24 17.45 5.31
N THR A 46 16.49 17.34 4.21
CA THR A 46 16.74 16.32 3.17
C THR A 46 17.71 16.78 2.09
N ASN A 47 18.22 18.01 2.17
CA ASN A 47 18.86 18.78 1.10
C ASN A 47 17.94 19.13 -0.09
N HIS A 48 16.70 18.64 -0.08
CA HIS A 48 15.66 18.91 -1.10
C HIS A 48 14.37 19.47 -0.49
N GLY A 49 14.43 19.87 0.78
CA GLY A 49 13.28 20.31 1.56
C GLY A 49 13.47 19.95 3.03
N HIS A 50 12.58 20.47 3.86
CA HIS A 50 12.53 20.11 5.28
C HIS A 50 11.27 19.31 5.55
N ILE A 51 11.39 18.29 6.40
CA ILE A 51 10.25 17.63 7.03
C ILE A 51 10.30 17.97 8.51
N LEU A 52 9.27 18.66 9.00
CA LEU A 52 9.09 18.91 10.43
C LEU A 52 8.15 17.85 10.99
N LEU A 53 8.68 17.02 11.90
CA LEU A 53 7.86 16.17 12.76
C LEU A 53 7.67 16.89 14.10
N ASP A 54 6.57 17.63 14.23
CA ASP A 54 6.12 18.16 15.52
C ASP A 54 5.29 17.10 16.26
N TYR A 55 5.85 16.53 17.32
CA TYR A 55 5.15 15.60 18.20
C TYR A 55 4.94 16.17 19.61
N SER A 56 5.10 17.48 19.79
CA SER A 56 4.97 18.15 21.09
C SER A 56 3.55 18.14 21.65
N LYS A 57 2.54 18.03 20.78
CA LYS A 57 1.12 17.94 21.14
C LYS A 57 0.66 16.51 21.47
N ASN A 58 1.58 15.67 21.93
CA ASN A 58 1.29 14.34 22.46
C ASN A 58 1.30 14.33 23.98
N LEU A 59 0.51 13.43 24.58
CA LEU A 59 0.43 13.21 26.03
C LEU A 59 1.67 12.44 26.51
N VAL A 60 2.83 13.09 26.46
CA VAL A 60 4.13 12.51 26.81
C VAL A 60 4.99 13.50 27.58
N THR A 61 5.85 12.99 28.45
CA THR A 61 6.96 13.72 29.10
C THR A 61 8.29 13.15 28.60
N GLU A 62 9.42 13.76 29.00
CA GLU A 62 10.74 13.21 28.68
C GLU A 62 10.93 11.79 29.24
N ASP A 63 10.41 11.55 30.45
CA ASP A 63 10.45 10.22 31.08
C ASP A 63 9.65 9.18 30.28
N VAL A 64 8.47 9.55 29.77
CA VAL A 64 7.68 8.67 28.89
C VAL A 64 8.44 8.37 27.61
N MET A 65 9.02 9.39 26.96
CA MET A 65 9.81 9.18 25.75
C MET A 65 11.04 8.31 25.99
N ARG A 66 11.72 8.47 27.14
CA ARG A 66 12.84 7.61 27.54
C ARG A 66 12.40 6.16 27.73
N MET A 67 11.30 5.91 28.44
CA MET A 67 10.76 4.55 28.62
C MET A 67 10.34 3.90 27.30
N LEU A 68 9.76 4.67 26.38
CA LEU A 68 9.40 4.19 25.05
C LEU A 68 10.64 3.83 24.22
N VAL A 69 11.69 4.65 24.25
CA VAL A 69 12.96 4.35 23.57
C VAL A 69 13.65 3.13 24.21
N ASP A 70 13.66 3.02 25.53
CA ASP A 70 14.19 1.86 26.25
C ASP A 70 13.43 0.58 25.89
N LEU A 71 12.11 0.67 25.70
CA LEU A 71 11.28 -0.43 25.19
C LEU A 71 11.67 -0.79 23.75
N ALA A 72 11.88 0.17 22.85
CA ALA A 72 12.35 -0.13 21.49
C ALA A 72 13.68 -0.90 21.50
N LYS A 73 14.61 -0.50 22.38
CA LYS A 73 15.90 -1.17 22.57
C LYS A 73 15.71 -2.60 23.09
N SER A 74 14.92 -2.80 24.16
CA SER A 74 14.69 -4.13 24.75
C SER A 74 13.98 -5.09 23.80
N ARG A 75 13.09 -4.57 22.94
CA ARG A 75 12.40 -5.35 21.90
C ARG A 75 13.27 -5.65 20.67
N GLY A 76 14.50 -5.14 20.62
CA GLY A 76 15.48 -5.44 19.58
C GLY A 76 15.18 -4.80 18.23
N VAL A 77 14.62 -3.58 18.23
CA VAL A 77 14.25 -2.85 16.99
C VAL A 77 15.46 -2.65 16.07
N GLU A 78 16.61 -2.24 16.61
CA GLU A 78 17.82 -1.99 15.82
C GLU A 78 18.35 -3.26 15.16
N ALA A 79 18.38 -4.37 15.89
CA ALA A 79 18.79 -5.66 15.33
C ALA A 79 17.82 -6.11 14.23
N ALA A 80 16.50 -6.03 14.47
CA ALA A 80 15.50 -6.38 13.47
C ALA A 80 15.58 -5.51 12.20
N ARG A 81 15.89 -4.22 12.36
CA ARG A 81 16.16 -3.28 11.26
C ARG A 81 17.34 -3.75 10.42
N GLU A 82 18.49 -4.05 11.02
CA GLU A 82 19.65 -4.50 10.26
C GLU A 82 19.39 -5.82 9.52
N ARG A 83 18.66 -6.76 10.14
CA ARG A 83 18.23 -7.99 9.47
C ARG A 83 17.40 -7.72 8.21
N MET A 84 16.51 -6.73 8.26
CA MET A 84 15.74 -6.28 7.08
C MET A 84 16.67 -5.73 5.99
N PHE A 85 17.51 -4.77 6.33
CA PHE A 85 18.40 -4.10 5.37
C PHE A 85 19.47 -5.02 4.76
N ASN A 86 19.86 -6.07 5.48
CA ASN A 86 20.84 -7.05 5.03
C ASN A 86 20.23 -8.25 4.27
N GLY A 87 18.92 -8.23 4.01
CA GLY A 87 18.26 -9.25 3.20
C GLY A 87 18.01 -10.58 3.91
N GLU A 88 18.03 -10.59 5.24
CA GLU A 88 17.64 -11.79 5.98
C GLU A 88 16.16 -12.12 5.79
N LYS A 89 15.84 -13.40 5.94
CA LYS A 89 14.48 -13.94 5.79
C LYS A 89 13.60 -13.61 7.01
N ILE A 90 13.32 -12.32 7.23
CA ILE A 90 12.54 -11.82 8.36
C ILE A 90 11.03 -12.03 8.21
N ASN A 91 10.54 -12.28 6.98
CA ASN A 91 9.22 -12.84 6.76
C ASN A 91 9.31 -14.35 7.00
N TYR A 92 9.25 -14.73 8.27
CA TYR A 92 9.55 -16.08 8.75
C TYR A 92 8.47 -17.11 8.42
N THR A 93 7.21 -16.70 8.19
CA THR A 93 6.13 -17.63 7.84
C THR A 93 6.22 -18.10 6.38
N GLU A 94 6.77 -17.27 5.50
CA GLU A 94 6.94 -17.59 4.08
C GLU A 94 8.40 -17.90 3.70
N GLY A 95 9.34 -17.74 4.64
CA GLY A 95 10.77 -17.94 4.39
C GLY A 95 11.36 -16.93 3.40
N ARG A 96 10.87 -15.68 3.41
CA ARG A 96 11.25 -14.63 2.44
C ARG A 96 12.03 -13.49 3.09
N ALA A 97 12.93 -12.87 2.32
CA ALA A 97 13.48 -11.57 2.67
C ALA A 97 12.40 -10.48 2.57
N VAL A 98 12.67 -9.29 3.11
CA VAL A 98 11.78 -8.13 3.01
C VAL A 98 12.60 -6.92 2.61
N LEU A 99 12.58 -6.57 1.32
CA LEU A 99 13.62 -5.74 0.71
C LEU A 99 13.10 -4.61 -0.19
N HIS A 100 11.97 -4.01 0.16
CA HIS A 100 11.52 -2.79 -0.54
C HIS A 100 12.56 -1.64 -0.48
N VAL A 101 13.46 -1.65 0.51
CA VAL A 101 14.62 -0.74 0.59
C VAL A 101 15.65 -0.97 -0.53
N ALA A 102 15.78 -2.19 -1.06
CA ALA A 102 16.70 -2.49 -2.16
C ALA A 102 16.24 -1.83 -3.48
N LEU A 103 14.91 -1.75 -3.70
CA LEU A 103 14.30 -1.15 -4.90
C LEU A 103 14.66 0.33 -5.08
N ARG A 104 14.98 0.99 -3.98
CA ARG A 104 15.31 2.41 -3.92
C ARG A 104 16.70 2.65 -3.35
N ASN A 105 17.56 1.64 -3.31
CA ASN A 105 18.92 1.78 -2.81
C ASN A 105 19.80 2.54 -3.83
N ARG A 106 19.81 3.87 -3.73
CA ARG A 106 20.55 4.74 -4.67
C ARG A 106 22.06 4.69 -4.47
N SER A 107 22.53 4.21 -3.32
CA SER A 107 23.97 3.99 -3.07
C SER A 107 24.53 2.80 -3.86
N ASN A 108 23.68 1.89 -4.34
CA ASN A 108 24.08 0.61 -4.94
C ASN A 108 25.00 -0.25 -4.07
N THR A 109 25.03 -0.02 -2.75
CA THR A 109 25.70 -0.94 -1.83
C THR A 109 25.06 -2.33 -1.95
N PRO A 110 25.84 -3.41 -2.11
CA PRO A 110 25.30 -4.76 -2.29
C PRO A 110 24.34 -5.17 -1.17
N ILE A 111 23.22 -5.80 -1.54
CA ILE A 111 22.27 -6.42 -0.59
C ILE A 111 22.04 -7.85 -1.02
N LEU A 112 22.38 -8.80 -0.14
CA LEU A 112 22.42 -10.20 -0.50
C LEU A 112 21.11 -10.92 -0.15
N VAL A 113 20.60 -11.71 -1.08
CA VAL A 113 19.57 -12.73 -0.83
C VAL A 113 20.14 -14.06 -1.30
N ASP A 114 20.19 -15.04 -0.40
CA ASP A 114 20.76 -16.37 -0.67
C ASP A 114 22.18 -16.28 -1.29
N GLY A 115 22.99 -15.35 -0.78
CA GLY A 115 24.38 -15.14 -1.18
C GLY A 115 24.57 -14.34 -2.48
N LYS A 116 23.49 -13.92 -3.15
CA LYS A 116 23.54 -13.15 -4.40
C LYS A 116 23.09 -11.71 -4.19
N ASP A 117 23.87 -10.76 -4.69
CA ASP A 117 23.48 -9.34 -4.70
C ASP A 117 22.26 -9.12 -5.61
N VAL A 118 21.24 -8.47 -5.07
CA VAL A 118 20.00 -8.17 -5.80
C VAL A 118 20.08 -6.88 -6.61
N MET A 119 21.01 -5.98 -6.29
CA MET A 119 21.09 -4.65 -6.92
C MET A 119 21.26 -4.67 -8.45
N PRO A 120 22.03 -5.60 -9.06
CA PRO A 120 22.14 -5.67 -10.52
C PRO A 120 20.79 -5.90 -11.22
N GLU A 121 19.95 -6.81 -10.70
CA GLU A 121 18.64 -7.07 -11.30
C GLU A 121 17.63 -5.96 -10.99
N VAL A 122 17.73 -5.31 -9.81
CA VAL A 122 16.96 -4.08 -9.50
C VAL A 122 17.23 -3.00 -10.55
N ASN A 123 18.49 -2.69 -10.80
CA ASN A 123 18.87 -1.63 -11.74
C ASN A 123 18.52 -2.00 -13.18
N LYS A 124 18.70 -3.26 -13.58
CA LYS A 124 18.30 -3.73 -14.92
C LYS A 124 16.81 -3.55 -15.19
N VAL A 125 15.94 -3.79 -14.19
CA VAL A 125 14.49 -3.53 -14.34
C VAL A 125 14.22 -2.03 -14.39
N LEU A 126 14.88 -1.21 -13.57
CA LEU A 126 14.76 0.24 -13.63
C LEU A 126 15.18 0.81 -15.00
N ASP A 127 16.29 0.33 -15.56
CA ASP A 127 16.76 0.73 -16.90
C ASP A 127 15.75 0.31 -17.98
N LYS A 128 15.18 -0.89 -17.86
CA LYS A 128 14.11 -1.35 -18.75
C LYS A 128 12.88 -0.44 -18.65
N MET A 129 12.47 -0.06 -17.43
CA MET A 129 11.38 0.88 -17.21
C MET A 129 11.69 2.25 -17.83
N LYS A 130 12.91 2.77 -17.65
CA LYS A 130 13.36 4.05 -18.21
C LYS A 130 13.28 4.06 -19.72
N SER A 131 13.83 3.02 -20.37
CA SER A 131 13.78 2.82 -21.82
C SER A 131 12.35 2.77 -22.35
N PHE A 132 11.47 2.02 -21.67
CA PHE A 132 10.06 1.93 -22.05
C PHE A 132 9.32 3.26 -21.87
N CYS A 133 9.54 3.95 -20.74
CA CYS A 133 8.95 5.26 -20.47
C CYS A 133 9.34 6.27 -21.54
N GLN A 134 10.62 6.29 -21.95
CA GLN A 134 11.09 7.17 -23.01
C GLN A 134 10.34 6.90 -24.32
N ARG A 135 10.25 5.64 -24.76
CA ARG A 135 9.55 5.26 -26.00
C ARG A 135 8.08 5.64 -25.98
N VAL A 136 7.38 5.43 -24.87
CA VAL A 136 5.95 5.76 -24.76
C VAL A 136 5.74 7.28 -24.72
N ARG A 137 6.49 8.00 -23.89
CA ARG A 137 6.34 9.45 -23.70
C ARG A 137 6.82 10.27 -24.90
N SER A 138 7.85 9.82 -25.62
CA SER A 138 8.28 10.46 -26.88
C SER A 138 7.28 10.22 -28.02
N GLY A 139 6.41 9.22 -27.87
CA GLY A 139 5.53 8.76 -28.93
C GLY A 139 6.20 7.81 -29.93
N ASP A 140 7.43 7.34 -29.70
CA ASP A 140 8.06 6.33 -30.56
C ASP A 140 7.36 4.97 -30.47
N TRP A 141 6.82 4.64 -29.29
CA TRP A 141 5.94 3.49 -29.13
C TRP A 141 4.60 3.77 -29.80
N LYS A 142 4.33 3.06 -30.90
CA LYS A 142 3.10 3.19 -31.67
C LYS A 142 2.10 2.09 -31.32
N GLY A 143 0.83 2.48 -31.27
CA GLY A 143 -0.29 1.54 -31.30
C GLY A 143 -0.41 0.80 -32.63
N TYR A 144 -1.41 -0.06 -32.73
CA TYR A 144 -1.59 -0.96 -33.86
C TYR A 144 -1.86 -0.24 -35.19
N THR A 145 -2.39 0.99 -35.14
CA THR A 145 -2.62 1.86 -36.32
C THR A 145 -1.50 2.88 -36.56
N GLY A 146 -0.41 2.84 -35.79
CA GLY A 146 0.70 3.80 -35.92
C GLY A 146 0.56 5.09 -35.10
N LYS A 147 -0.54 5.25 -34.34
CA LYS A 147 -0.74 6.40 -33.45
C LYS A 147 0.11 6.31 -32.18
N THR A 148 0.40 7.44 -31.55
CA THR A 148 1.05 7.50 -30.24
C THR A 148 0.09 7.08 -29.13
N ILE A 149 0.63 6.58 -28.02
CA ILE A 149 -0.17 6.28 -26.82
C ILE A 149 -0.55 7.59 -26.13
N THR A 150 -1.83 7.73 -25.79
CA THR A 150 -2.39 8.88 -25.06
C THR A 150 -2.88 8.51 -23.67
N ASP A 151 -3.20 7.23 -23.46
CA ASP A 151 -3.82 6.71 -22.25
C ASP A 151 -3.09 5.45 -21.78
N VAL A 152 -2.77 5.41 -20.50
CA VAL A 152 -2.17 4.26 -19.82
C VAL A 152 -3.16 3.76 -18.78
N ILE A 153 -3.50 2.49 -18.82
CA ILE A 153 -4.50 1.87 -17.96
C ILE A 153 -3.82 0.81 -17.12
N ASN A 154 -3.68 1.06 -15.83
CA ASN A 154 -3.18 0.09 -14.86
C ASN A 154 -4.35 -0.79 -14.40
N ILE A 155 -4.25 -2.10 -14.66
CA ILE A 155 -5.21 -3.11 -14.18
C ILE A 155 -4.53 -3.93 -13.09
N GLY A 156 -5.01 -3.79 -11.85
CA GLY A 156 -4.45 -4.45 -10.68
C GLY A 156 -5.28 -4.15 -9.44
N ILE A 157 -5.14 -4.93 -8.36
CA ILE A 157 -5.89 -4.72 -7.11
C ILE A 157 -4.96 -4.66 -5.90
N GLY A 158 -5.38 -3.96 -4.85
CA GLY A 158 -4.64 -3.83 -3.59
C GLY A 158 -3.27 -3.17 -3.82
N GLY A 159 -2.19 -3.92 -3.55
CA GLY A 159 -0.82 -3.39 -3.67
C GLY A 159 -0.40 -3.05 -5.10
N SER A 160 -1.05 -3.66 -6.10
CA SER A 160 -0.84 -3.36 -7.53
C SER A 160 -1.66 -2.16 -8.03
N ASP A 161 -2.40 -1.48 -7.14
CA ASP A 161 -3.33 -0.39 -7.48
C ASP A 161 -3.10 0.84 -6.60
N LEU A 162 -3.27 0.70 -5.28
CA LEU A 162 -3.34 1.81 -4.35
C LEU A 162 -2.08 2.69 -4.33
N GLY A 163 -0.89 2.07 -4.42
CA GLY A 163 0.37 2.80 -4.47
C GLY A 163 0.50 3.67 -5.73
N PRO A 164 0.47 3.05 -6.93
CA PRO A 164 0.46 3.79 -8.19
C PRO A 164 -0.62 4.87 -8.29
N LEU A 165 -1.86 4.58 -7.91
CA LEU A 165 -2.95 5.55 -7.90
C LEU A 165 -2.65 6.72 -6.97
N MET A 166 -2.30 6.44 -5.71
CA MET A 166 -2.03 7.50 -4.73
C MET A 166 -0.89 8.41 -5.18
N VAL A 167 0.20 7.85 -5.71
CA VAL A 167 1.37 8.63 -6.11
C VAL A 167 1.09 9.48 -7.35
N THR A 168 0.36 8.96 -8.35
CA THR A 168 0.04 9.75 -9.55
C THR A 168 -1.00 10.84 -9.27
N GLU A 169 -1.86 10.67 -8.28
CA GLU A 169 -2.73 11.74 -7.79
C GLU A 169 -1.92 12.78 -7.02
N ALA A 170 -1.04 12.35 -6.09
CA ALA A 170 -0.17 13.22 -5.30
C ALA A 170 0.78 14.07 -6.15
N LEU A 171 1.29 13.50 -7.25
CA LEU A 171 2.27 14.13 -8.13
C LEU A 171 1.68 14.63 -9.44
N LYS A 172 0.36 14.86 -9.50
CA LYS A 172 -0.32 15.38 -10.70
C LYS A 172 0.36 16.61 -11.32
N PRO A 173 0.85 17.61 -10.55
CA PRO A 173 1.54 18.77 -11.13
C PRO A 173 2.77 18.44 -12.00
N TYR A 174 3.35 17.26 -11.83
CA TYR A 174 4.55 16.80 -12.53
C TYR A 174 4.24 16.00 -13.81
N SER A 175 2.99 15.98 -14.28
CA SER A 175 2.55 15.12 -15.38
C SER A 175 2.37 15.82 -16.73
N SER A 176 2.90 17.04 -16.92
CA SER A 176 2.59 17.92 -18.07
C SER A 176 2.81 17.31 -19.45
N GLU A 177 3.72 16.32 -19.57
CA GLU A 177 4.08 15.66 -20.83
C GLU A 177 3.81 14.14 -20.81
N GLY A 178 3.09 13.65 -19.81
CA GLY A 178 2.76 12.23 -19.68
C GLY A 178 1.43 11.87 -20.34
N PRO A 179 1.23 10.58 -20.70
CA PRO A 179 -0.09 10.07 -21.01
C PRO A 179 -1.02 10.21 -19.79
N ARG A 180 -2.33 10.26 -20.04
CA ARG A 180 -3.34 10.12 -18.98
C ARG A 180 -3.21 8.74 -18.34
N VAL A 181 -3.41 8.66 -17.04
CA VAL A 181 -3.41 7.38 -16.32
C VAL A 181 -4.79 7.06 -15.79
N TRP A 182 -5.16 5.80 -15.92
CA TRP A 182 -6.41 5.22 -15.44
C TRP A 182 -6.09 4.01 -14.58
N TYR A 183 -6.90 3.79 -13.55
CA TYR A 183 -6.72 2.69 -12.60
C TYR A 183 -8.00 1.87 -12.58
N VAL A 184 -7.91 0.58 -12.92
CA VAL A 184 -9.01 -0.39 -12.86
C VAL A 184 -8.63 -1.49 -11.90
N SER A 185 -9.43 -1.67 -10.85
CA SER A 185 -9.10 -2.56 -9.75
C SER A 185 -10.26 -3.44 -9.29
N ASN A 186 -11.42 -2.84 -9.03
CA ASN A 186 -12.64 -3.56 -8.68
C ASN A 186 -13.05 -4.57 -9.77
N ILE A 187 -13.57 -5.74 -9.35
CA ILE A 187 -14.16 -6.76 -10.23
C ILE A 187 -15.59 -6.42 -10.66
N ASP A 188 -16.24 -5.48 -9.97
CA ASP A 188 -17.45 -4.85 -10.46
C ASP A 188 -17.23 -4.32 -11.89
N GLY A 189 -17.96 -4.91 -12.84
CA GLY A 189 -17.85 -4.63 -14.27
C GLY A 189 -18.06 -3.16 -14.62
N THR A 190 -18.72 -2.39 -13.75
CA THR A 190 -18.85 -0.94 -13.86
C THR A 190 -17.48 -0.27 -14.00
N HIS A 191 -16.47 -0.76 -13.27
CA HIS A 191 -15.15 -0.13 -13.21
C HIS A 191 -14.42 -0.19 -14.56
N ILE A 192 -14.35 -1.37 -15.17
CA ILE A 192 -13.73 -1.53 -16.49
C ILE A 192 -14.63 -0.91 -17.58
N ALA A 193 -15.95 -1.12 -17.52
CA ALA A 193 -16.88 -0.61 -18.53
C ALA A 193 -16.83 0.92 -18.65
N LYS A 194 -16.98 1.65 -17.53
CA LYS A 194 -16.94 3.13 -17.54
C LYS A 194 -15.60 3.70 -17.99
N THR A 195 -14.54 2.92 -17.84
CA THR A 195 -13.18 3.32 -18.21
C THR A 195 -13.01 3.13 -19.71
N LEU A 196 -13.36 1.96 -20.25
CA LEU A 196 -13.24 1.64 -21.67
C LEU A 196 -14.10 2.54 -22.56
N THR A 197 -15.24 3.06 -22.09
CA THR A 197 -16.08 4.00 -22.86
C THR A 197 -15.41 5.35 -23.11
N GLN A 198 -14.36 5.69 -22.37
CA GLN A 198 -13.60 6.94 -22.51
C GLN A 198 -12.32 6.78 -23.31
N LEU A 199 -12.05 5.57 -23.82
CA LEU A 199 -10.76 5.20 -24.39
C LEU A 199 -10.86 4.86 -25.88
N ASN A 200 -9.75 5.05 -26.59
CA ASN A 200 -9.59 4.63 -27.98
C ASN A 200 -8.63 3.42 -28.06
N PRO A 201 -9.05 2.26 -28.61
CA PRO A 201 -8.17 1.09 -28.76
C PRO A 201 -6.85 1.38 -29.48
N GLU A 202 -6.82 2.38 -30.37
CA GLU A 202 -5.64 2.75 -31.15
C GLU A 202 -4.53 3.45 -30.34
N SER A 203 -4.88 4.07 -29.21
CA SER A 203 -3.96 4.91 -28.42
C SER A 203 -3.95 4.60 -26.91
N SER A 204 -4.53 3.47 -26.51
CA SER A 204 -4.56 2.99 -25.12
C SER A 204 -3.55 1.88 -24.87
N LEU A 205 -2.73 2.02 -23.84
CA LEU A 205 -1.78 1.00 -23.37
C LEU A 205 -2.24 0.44 -22.02
N PHE A 206 -2.41 -0.87 -21.94
CA PHE A 206 -2.78 -1.58 -20.73
C PHE A 206 -1.55 -2.16 -20.02
N ILE A 207 -1.47 -1.93 -18.72
CA ILE A 207 -0.46 -2.46 -17.81
C ILE A 207 -1.15 -3.45 -16.88
N ILE A 208 -0.85 -4.74 -17.03
CA ILE A 208 -1.43 -5.79 -16.20
C ILE A 208 -0.52 -6.03 -14.99
N ALA A 209 -0.93 -5.53 -13.83
CA ALA A 209 -0.14 -5.50 -12.60
C ALA A 209 -0.56 -6.60 -11.62
N SER A 210 0.09 -7.76 -11.68
CA SER A 210 -0.18 -8.88 -10.76
C SER A 210 1.08 -9.70 -10.49
N LYS A 211 1.46 -9.79 -9.21
CA LYS A 211 2.60 -10.59 -8.76
C LYS A 211 2.51 -12.03 -9.24
N THR A 212 1.37 -12.67 -8.99
CA THR A 212 1.16 -14.08 -9.35
C THR A 212 0.67 -14.25 -10.79
N PHE A 213 0.11 -13.20 -11.38
CA PHE A 213 -0.60 -13.22 -12.67
C PHE A 213 -1.78 -14.20 -12.70
N THR A 214 -2.40 -14.43 -11.52
CA THR A 214 -3.53 -15.35 -11.32
C THR A 214 -4.62 -14.76 -10.43
N THR A 215 -4.49 -13.49 -10.03
CA THR A 215 -5.49 -12.78 -9.23
C THR A 215 -6.78 -12.66 -10.03
N GLN A 216 -7.88 -13.27 -9.56
CA GLN A 216 -9.15 -13.37 -10.30
C GLN A 216 -9.61 -12.02 -10.80
N GLU A 217 -9.69 -11.02 -9.91
CA GLU A 217 -10.17 -9.68 -10.23
C GLU A 217 -9.33 -9.01 -11.32
N THR A 218 -8.01 -9.14 -11.24
CA THR A 218 -7.07 -8.54 -12.20
C THR A 218 -7.10 -9.25 -13.55
N ILE A 219 -7.11 -10.59 -13.56
CA ILE A 219 -7.09 -11.36 -14.81
C ILE A 219 -8.42 -11.25 -15.54
N THR A 220 -9.56 -11.32 -14.85
CA THR A 220 -10.87 -11.09 -15.48
C THR A 220 -10.94 -9.70 -16.12
N ASN A 221 -10.54 -8.63 -15.41
CA ASN A 221 -10.50 -7.29 -15.99
C ASN A 221 -9.52 -7.19 -17.18
N ALA A 222 -8.36 -7.85 -17.11
CA ALA A 222 -7.39 -7.89 -18.20
C ALA A 222 -7.93 -8.61 -19.44
N GLU A 223 -8.66 -9.72 -19.24
CA GLU A 223 -9.31 -10.46 -20.32
C GLU A 223 -10.44 -9.63 -20.95
N THR A 224 -11.27 -8.94 -20.15
CA THR A 224 -12.28 -8.00 -20.65
C THR A 224 -11.65 -6.88 -21.48
N ALA A 225 -10.54 -6.29 -21.02
CA ALA A 225 -9.82 -5.27 -21.77
C ALA A 225 -9.23 -5.81 -23.08
N LYS A 226 -8.68 -7.04 -23.06
CA LYS A 226 -8.12 -7.71 -24.24
C LYS A 226 -9.21 -8.03 -25.26
N GLU A 227 -10.36 -8.51 -24.81
CA GLU A 227 -11.53 -8.76 -25.67
C GLU A 227 -12.00 -7.47 -26.34
N TRP A 228 -12.23 -6.41 -25.57
CA TRP A 228 -12.59 -5.09 -26.10
C TRP A 228 -11.58 -4.57 -27.13
N PHE A 229 -10.29 -4.73 -26.85
CA PHE A 229 -9.23 -4.33 -27.77
C PHE A 229 -9.27 -5.13 -29.08
N LEU A 230 -9.44 -6.46 -28.99
CA LEU A 230 -9.45 -7.34 -30.15
C LEU A 230 -10.70 -7.18 -31.03
N GLN A 231 -11.83 -6.73 -30.48
CA GLN A 231 -13.00 -6.36 -31.27
C GLN A 231 -12.67 -5.24 -32.29
N ALA A 232 -11.78 -4.32 -31.92
CA ALA A 232 -11.33 -3.22 -32.79
C ALA A 232 -10.10 -3.61 -33.64
N ALA A 233 -9.06 -4.16 -33.02
CA ALA A 233 -7.79 -4.45 -33.70
C ALA A 233 -7.87 -5.67 -34.63
N LYS A 234 -8.73 -6.65 -34.31
CA LYS A 234 -8.96 -7.89 -35.09
C LYS A 234 -7.70 -8.68 -35.45
N ASP A 235 -6.61 -8.46 -34.72
CA ASP A 235 -5.33 -9.13 -34.88
C ASP A 235 -4.73 -9.45 -33.50
N PRO A 236 -4.63 -10.75 -33.12
CA PRO A 236 -3.99 -11.16 -31.88
C PRO A 236 -2.55 -10.66 -31.71
N SER A 237 -1.81 -10.45 -32.81
CA SER A 237 -0.42 -9.98 -32.74
C SER A 237 -0.33 -8.53 -32.25
N ALA A 238 -1.40 -7.74 -32.40
CA ALA A 238 -1.47 -6.36 -31.96
C ALA A 238 -1.47 -6.22 -30.43
N VAL A 239 -1.80 -7.29 -29.68
CA VAL A 239 -1.76 -7.30 -28.20
C VAL A 239 -0.39 -6.90 -27.68
N ALA A 240 0.70 -7.34 -28.32
CA ALA A 240 2.06 -7.00 -27.92
C ALA A 240 2.38 -5.50 -27.98
N LYS A 241 1.59 -4.70 -28.71
CA LYS A 241 1.73 -3.22 -28.77
C LYS A 241 0.90 -2.49 -27.71
N HIS A 242 -0.08 -3.17 -27.10
CA HIS A 242 -1.07 -2.55 -26.22
C HIS A 242 -1.13 -3.16 -24.82
N PHE A 243 -0.39 -4.24 -24.56
CA PHE A 243 -0.37 -4.91 -23.27
C PHE A 243 1.06 -5.17 -22.81
N VAL A 244 1.35 -4.75 -21.58
CA VAL A 244 2.58 -5.06 -20.85
C VAL A 244 2.24 -5.66 -19.49
N ALA A 245 3.16 -6.41 -18.89
CA ALA A 245 2.94 -7.10 -17.62
C ALA A 245 3.93 -6.68 -16.54
N LEU A 246 3.45 -6.48 -15.32
CA LEU A 246 4.28 -6.32 -14.12
C LEU A 246 4.06 -7.56 -13.27
N SER A 247 5.02 -8.49 -13.28
CA SER A 247 4.80 -9.81 -12.68
C SER A 247 6.10 -10.53 -12.32
N THR A 248 5.96 -11.61 -11.56
CA THR A 248 7.04 -12.57 -11.29
C THR A 248 6.80 -13.90 -12.01
N ASN A 249 5.72 -14.02 -12.80
CA ASN A 249 5.27 -15.29 -13.39
C ASN A 249 5.34 -15.25 -14.92
N THR A 250 6.54 -15.45 -15.47
CA THR A 250 6.79 -15.44 -16.91
C THR A 250 5.90 -16.40 -17.70
N THR A 251 5.57 -17.56 -17.14
CA THR A 251 4.73 -18.56 -17.79
C THR A 251 3.31 -18.03 -18.01
N LYS A 252 2.68 -17.48 -16.96
CA LYS A 252 1.33 -16.94 -17.06
C LYS A 252 1.23 -15.67 -17.91
N VAL A 253 2.27 -14.84 -17.92
CA VAL A 253 2.35 -13.69 -18.84
C VAL A 253 2.35 -14.14 -20.30
N LYS A 254 3.13 -15.17 -20.63
CA LYS A 254 3.16 -15.76 -21.98
C LYS A 254 1.83 -16.39 -22.37
N GLU A 255 1.22 -17.17 -21.48
CA GLU A 255 -0.09 -17.79 -21.72
C GLU A 255 -1.18 -16.75 -22.02
N PHE A 256 -1.11 -15.56 -21.40
CA PHE A 256 -2.06 -14.48 -21.68
C PHE A 256 -1.88 -13.83 -23.07
N GLY A 257 -0.69 -13.96 -23.67
CA GLY A 257 -0.34 -13.42 -24.98
C GLY A 257 0.50 -12.14 -24.95
N ILE A 258 1.11 -11.80 -23.81
CA ILE A 258 2.04 -10.66 -23.71
C ILE A 258 3.45 -11.10 -24.10
N ASP A 259 4.13 -10.28 -24.91
CA ASP A 259 5.54 -10.50 -25.27
C ASP A 259 6.40 -10.55 -24.00
N PRO A 260 7.25 -11.57 -23.80
CA PRO A 260 8.18 -11.62 -22.66
C PRO A 260 9.07 -10.39 -22.53
N GLN A 261 9.40 -9.71 -23.64
CA GLN A 261 10.14 -8.45 -23.62
C GLN A 261 9.35 -7.31 -22.98
N ASN A 262 8.02 -7.42 -22.93
CA ASN A 262 7.11 -6.48 -22.28
C ASN A 262 6.76 -6.87 -20.83
N MET A 263 7.44 -7.87 -20.26
CA MET A 263 7.32 -8.19 -18.84
C MET A 263 8.37 -7.41 -18.03
N PHE A 264 7.92 -6.70 -17.00
CA PHE A 264 8.75 -6.02 -16.03
C PHE A 264 8.74 -6.81 -14.73
N GLU A 265 9.89 -7.40 -14.42
CA GLU A 265 10.03 -8.35 -13.32
C GLU A 265 10.13 -7.65 -11.96
N PHE A 266 9.73 -8.38 -10.92
CA PHE A 266 10.07 -8.08 -9.55
C PHE A 266 10.15 -9.38 -8.75
N TRP A 267 10.37 -9.30 -7.44
CA TRP A 267 10.76 -10.46 -6.64
C TRP A 267 9.76 -10.80 -5.53
N ASP A 268 9.90 -12.00 -4.97
CA ASP A 268 9.05 -12.49 -3.90
C ASP A 268 9.18 -11.69 -2.59
N TRP A 269 10.37 -11.14 -2.31
CA TRP A 269 10.68 -10.25 -1.19
C TRP A 269 10.08 -8.85 -1.32
N VAL A 270 9.45 -8.54 -2.46
CA VAL A 270 8.62 -7.34 -2.64
C VAL A 270 7.18 -7.66 -2.22
N GLY A 271 6.80 -7.19 -1.03
CA GLY A 271 5.41 -7.26 -0.58
C GLY A 271 4.52 -6.32 -1.39
N GLY A 272 3.28 -6.74 -1.70
CA GLY A 272 2.36 -5.98 -2.57
C GLY A 272 2.14 -4.54 -2.10
N ARG A 273 1.79 -4.32 -0.82
CA ARG A 273 1.62 -2.98 -0.23
C ARG A 273 2.90 -2.14 -0.14
N TYR A 274 4.07 -2.73 -0.41
CA TYR A 274 5.38 -2.07 -0.46
C TYR A 274 5.97 -2.04 -1.88
N SER A 275 5.16 -2.25 -2.92
CA SER A 275 5.67 -2.55 -4.26
C SER A 275 5.79 -1.35 -5.20
N LEU A 276 5.22 -0.19 -4.89
CA LEU A 276 5.21 0.97 -5.80
C LEU A 276 6.61 1.43 -6.27
N TRP A 277 7.65 1.05 -5.54
CA TRP A 277 9.06 1.35 -5.85
C TRP A 277 9.67 0.42 -6.91
N SER A 278 9.01 -0.70 -7.23
CA SER A 278 9.48 -1.69 -8.20
C SER A 278 8.91 -1.40 -9.60
N ALA A 279 8.94 -2.42 -10.48
CA ALA A 279 8.15 -2.47 -11.70
C ALA A 279 6.69 -2.01 -11.54
N ILE A 280 6.05 -2.25 -10.38
CA ILE A 280 4.68 -1.80 -10.09
C ILE A 280 4.52 -0.27 -10.26
N GLY A 281 5.59 0.50 -10.06
CA GLY A 281 5.62 1.94 -10.28
C GLY A 281 5.67 2.37 -11.75
N LEU A 282 5.56 1.46 -12.73
CA LEU A 282 5.68 1.82 -14.15
C LEU A 282 4.65 2.86 -14.59
N SER A 283 3.41 2.79 -14.12
CA SER A 283 2.39 3.81 -14.42
C SER A 283 2.73 5.18 -13.81
N ILE A 284 3.39 5.21 -12.65
CA ILE A 284 3.93 6.45 -12.06
C ILE A 284 4.98 7.04 -13.00
N ALA A 285 5.99 6.25 -13.36
CA ALA A 285 7.10 6.69 -14.21
C ALA A 285 6.64 7.13 -15.61
N LEU A 286 5.62 6.46 -16.18
CA LEU A 286 5.01 6.88 -17.44
C LEU A 286 4.30 8.24 -17.30
N HIS A 287 3.58 8.47 -16.20
CA HIS A 287 2.81 9.68 -15.99
C HIS A 287 3.68 10.91 -15.72
N VAL A 288 4.62 10.81 -14.76
CA VAL A 288 5.43 11.95 -14.31
C VAL A 288 6.83 11.99 -14.92
N GLY A 289 7.21 10.98 -15.71
CA GLY A 289 8.56 10.85 -16.26
C GLY A 289 9.51 10.12 -15.30
N PHE A 290 10.54 9.49 -15.88
CA PHE A 290 11.44 8.63 -15.11
C PHE A 290 12.31 9.42 -14.13
N ASP A 291 12.74 10.64 -14.46
CA ASP A 291 13.55 11.47 -13.57
C ASP A 291 12.79 11.82 -12.27
N ASN A 292 11.49 12.10 -12.36
CA ASN A 292 10.63 12.31 -11.18
C ASN A 292 10.41 11.02 -10.39
N PHE A 293 10.33 9.87 -11.08
CA PHE A 293 10.29 8.57 -10.41
C PHE A 293 11.62 8.25 -9.67
N GLU A 294 12.78 8.59 -10.24
CA GLU A 294 14.07 8.44 -9.56
C GLU A 294 14.20 9.38 -8.35
N GLN A 295 13.63 10.59 -8.41
CA GLN A 295 13.53 11.49 -7.25
C GLN A 295 12.64 10.91 -6.14
N LEU A 296 11.50 10.30 -6.49
CA LEU A 296 10.66 9.58 -5.53
C LEU A 296 11.43 8.44 -4.85
N LEU A 297 12.16 7.63 -5.61
CA LEU A 297 13.05 6.59 -5.07
C LEU A 297 14.12 7.20 -4.15
N SER A 298 14.71 8.33 -4.55
CA SER A 298 15.78 9.00 -3.79
C SER A 298 15.28 9.59 -2.48
N GLY A 299 14.08 10.18 -2.45
CA GLY A 299 13.46 10.66 -1.20
C GLY A 299 13.17 9.52 -0.22
N ALA A 300 12.73 8.37 -0.74
CA ALA A 300 12.54 7.19 0.07
C ALA A 300 13.88 6.59 0.57
N HIS A 301 14.92 6.59 -0.26
CA HIS A 301 16.28 6.20 0.15
C HIS A 301 16.84 7.11 1.24
N TRP A 302 16.58 8.42 1.16
CA TRP A 302 16.97 9.37 2.19
C TRP A 302 16.36 8.99 3.53
N MET A 303 15.05 8.68 3.54
CA MET A 303 14.35 8.24 4.76
C MET A 303 14.84 6.88 5.24
N ASP A 304 15.25 5.98 4.33
CA ASP A 304 15.88 4.71 4.69
C ASP A 304 17.20 4.92 5.44
N GLN A 305 18.05 5.84 4.96
CA GLN A 305 19.32 6.17 5.63
C GLN A 305 19.07 6.83 6.99
N HIS A 306 18.11 7.75 7.07
CA HIS A 306 17.67 8.35 8.33
C HIS A 306 17.21 7.27 9.33
N PHE A 307 16.35 6.35 8.90
CA PHE A 307 15.85 5.27 9.74
C PHE A 307 16.97 4.30 10.18
N ARG A 308 17.90 3.98 9.28
CA ARG A 308 18.98 3.02 9.53
C ARG A 308 20.05 3.55 10.47
N THR A 309 20.40 4.83 10.37
CA THR A 309 21.61 5.36 11.01
C THR A 309 21.35 6.29 12.20
N THR A 310 20.16 6.88 12.30
CA THR A 310 19.85 7.84 13.37
C THR A 310 19.56 7.13 14.70
N PRO A 311 20.12 7.59 15.84
CA PRO A 311 19.76 7.12 17.17
C PRO A 311 18.25 7.16 17.43
N LEU A 312 17.72 6.14 18.10
CA LEU A 312 16.27 5.91 18.23
C LEU A 312 15.51 7.12 18.80
N GLU A 313 16.09 7.82 19.76
CA GLU A 313 15.53 9.02 20.40
C GLU A 313 15.36 10.23 19.45
N LYS A 314 16.00 10.22 18.28
CA LYS A 314 15.87 11.26 17.24
C LYS A 314 15.46 10.68 15.88
N ASN A 315 14.95 9.45 15.88
CA ASN A 315 14.61 8.72 14.66
C ASN A 315 13.10 8.82 14.38
N ALA A 316 12.73 9.68 13.42
CA ALA A 316 11.34 10.03 13.14
C ALA A 316 10.37 8.83 12.96
N PRO A 317 10.64 7.81 12.12
CA PRO A 317 9.80 6.61 12.06
C PRO A 317 9.66 5.87 13.39
N VAL A 318 10.74 5.79 14.18
CA VAL A 318 10.73 5.14 15.50
C VAL A 318 9.86 5.92 16.48
N LEU A 319 10.01 7.24 16.55
CA LEU A 319 9.21 8.08 17.44
C LEU A 319 7.72 8.01 17.11
N LEU A 320 7.35 8.06 15.82
CA LEU A 320 5.97 7.87 15.37
C LEU A 320 5.42 6.51 15.79
N ALA A 321 6.20 5.43 15.60
CA ALA A 321 5.80 4.09 16.01
C ALA A 321 5.61 3.99 17.54
N LEU A 322 6.52 4.59 18.32
CA LEU A 322 6.47 4.59 19.78
C LEU A 322 5.27 5.37 20.34
N LEU A 323 4.93 6.50 19.74
CA LEU A 323 3.70 7.23 20.06
C LEU A 323 2.46 6.39 19.75
N GLY A 324 2.45 5.67 18.62
CA GLY A 324 1.40 4.69 18.32
C GLY A 324 1.29 3.60 19.40
N ILE A 325 2.40 2.99 19.82
CA ILE A 325 2.42 1.99 20.88
C ILE A 325 1.85 2.55 22.19
N TRP A 326 2.21 3.78 22.55
CA TRP A 326 1.70 4.48 23.73
C TRP A 326 0.17 4.60 23.70
N TYR A 327 -0.40 5.10 22.61
CA TYR A 327 -1.85 5.26 22.51
C TYR A 327 -2.59 3.93 22.40
N ILE A 328 -2.09 2.99 21.61
CA ILE A 328 -2.76 1.71 21.40
C ILE A 328 -2.72 0.85 22.67
N ASN A 329 -1.55 0.70 23.29
CA ASN A 329 -1.35 -0.30 24.33
C ASN A 329 -1.52 0.24 25.74
N CYS A 330 -1.39 1.56 25.96
CA CYS A 330 -1.65 2.18 27.26
C CYS A 330 -3.02 2.86 27.27
N PHE A 331 -3.33 3.72 26.30
CA PHE A 331 -4.64 4.39 26.24
C PHE A 331 -5.76 3.53 25.66
N GLY A 332 -5.46 2.44 24.96
CA GLY A 332 -6.48 1.58 24.34
C GLY A 332 -7.10 2.17 23.07
N CYS A 333 -6.42 3.09 22.39
CA CYS A 333 -6.95 3.71 21.18
C CYS A 333 -6.96 2.71 20.00
N GLU A 334 -8.15 2.41 19.48
CA GLU A 334 -8.31 1.45 18.37
C GLU A 334 -7.99 2.05 16.99
N THR A 335 -8.04 3.37 16.82
CA THR A 335 -7.94 4.02 15.51
C THR A 335 -6.79 5.02 15.43
N HIS A 336 -6.28 5.23 14.21
CA HIS A 336 -5.28 6.24 13.88
C HIS A 336 -5.71 7.04 12.64
N ALA A 337 -6.03 8.32 12.83
CA ALA A 337 -6.48 9.19 11.75
C ALA A 337 -5.29 9.83 11.01
N MET A 338 -5.28 9.76 9.68
CA MET A 338 -4.31 10.41 8.80
C MET A 338 -5.00 11.50 7.99
N LEU A 339 -4.69 12.77 8.29
CA LEU A 339 -5.48 13.93 7.85
C LEU A 339 -4.60 14.90 7.05
N PRO A 340 -4.28 14.59 5.77
CA PRO A 340 -3.47 15.48 4.95
C PRO A 340 -4.22 16.77 4.63
N TYR A 341 -3.59 17.93 4.80
CA TYR A 341 -4.16 19.23 4.41
C TYR A 341 -3.75 19.56 2.97
N ASP A 342 -4.00 18.63 2.06
CA ASP A 342 -3.65 18.72 0.65
C ASP A 342 -4.58 17.82 -0.18
N GLN A 343 -5.15 18.38 -1.25
CA GLN A 343 -6.14 17.67 -2.07
C GLN A 343 -5.51 16.62 -2.99
N TYR A 344 -4.26 16.80 -3.42
CA TYR A 344 -3.56 15.78 -4.21
C TYR A 344 -3.28 14.53 -3.36
N LEU A 345 -3.17 14.67 -2.04
CA LEU A 345 -3.04 13.57 -1.09
C LEU A 345 -4.37 12.88 -0.70
N HIS A 346 -5.46 13.05 -1.45
CA HIS A 346 -6.77 12.46 -1.13
C HIS A 346 -6.79 10.93 -1.01
N ARG A 347 -5.84 10.22 -1.64
CA ARG A 347 -5.71 8.75 -1.53
C ARG A 347 -4.65 8.30 -0.50
N PHE A 348 -4.02 9.23 0.22
CA PHE A 348 -2.92 8.94 1.13
C PHE A 348 -3.36 8.07 2.33
N ALA A 349 -4.49 8.42 2.96
CA ALA A 349 -5.04 7.62 4.05
C ALA A 349 -5.43 6.21 3.57
N ALA A 350 -6.08 6.08 2.41
CA ALA A 350 -6.44 4.79 1.83
C ALA A 350 -5.23 3.93 1.45
N TYR A 351 -4.12 4.54 1.01
CA TYR A 351 -2.87 3.81 0.79
C TYR A 351 -2.31 3.23 2.10
N PHE A 352 -2.29 4.02 3.18
CA PHE A 352 -1.81 3.56 4.48
C PHE A 352 -2.80 2.68 5.25
N GLN A 353 -4.09 2.67 4.90
CA GLN A 353 -5.01 1.62 5.35
C GLN A 353 -4.48 0.23 4.99
N GLN A 354 -4.12 0.02 3.72
CA GLN A 354 -3.48 -1.24 3.34
C GLN A 354 -2.08 -1.36 3.96
N GLY A 355 -1.27 -0.30 3.90
CA GLY A 355 0.10 -0.28 4.39
C GLY A 355 0.23 -0.72 5.86
N ASP A 356 -0.61 -0.18 6.74
CA ASP A 356 -0.60 -0.44 8.17
C ASP A 356 -1.45 -1.66 8.52
N MET A 357 -2.76 -1.65 8.20
CA MET A 357 -3.70 -2.65 8.71
C MET A 357 -3.40 -4.05 8.18
N GLU A 358 -3.02 -4.20 6.91
CA GLU A 358 -2.62 -5.51 6.35
C GLU A 358 -1.25 -5.98 6.89
N SER A 359 -0.39 -5.05 7.33
CA SER A 359 0.87 -5.37 8.00
C SER A 359 0.65 -5.84 9.44
N ASN A 360 -0.10 -5.06 10.22
CA ASN A 360 -0.09 -5.10 11.68
C ASN A 360 -1.41 -5.61 12.30
N GLY A 361 -2.48 -5.77 11.51
CA GLY A 361 -3.73 -6.44 11.92
C GLY A 361 -3.50 -7.93 12.09
N LYS A 362 -2.77 -8.31 13.14
CA LYS A 362 -2.25 -9.65 13.38
C LYS A 362 -2.46 -10.05 14.83
N TYR A 363 -2.48 -11.36 15.09
CA TYR A 363 -2.72 -11.84 16.44
C TYR A 363 -1.80 -13.00 16.86
N ILE A 364 -0.91 -13.47 15.99
CA ILE A 364 0.05 -14.55 16.26
C ILE A 364 1.48 -13.99 16.22
N THR A 365 2.25 -14.26 17.27
CA THR A 365 3.65 -13.82 17.38
C THR A 365 4.62 -14.77 16.66
N LYS A 366 5.90 -14.39 16.57
CA LYS A 366 6.97 -15.23 16.01
C LYS A 366 7.14 -16.58 16.72
N SER A 367 6.77 -16.69 18.00
CA SER A 367 6.80 -17.97 18.74
C SER A 367 5.56 -18.83 18.51
N GLY A 368 4.64 -18.43 17.63
CA GLY A 368 3.37 -19.14 17.38
C GLY A 368 2.32 -18.93 18.48
N THR A 369 2.56 -18.05 19.45
CA THR A 369 1.62 -17.76 20.53
C THR A 369 0.69 -16.61 20.15
N ARG A 370 -0.56 -16.68 20.57
CA ARG A 370 -1.52 -15.58 20.43
C ARG A 370 -1.12 -14.39 21.31
N VAL A 371 -1.27 -13.17 20.78
CA VAL A 371 -1.06 -11.92 21.54
C VAL A 371 -2.10 -11.79 22.64
N ASP A 372 -1.69 -11.20 23.76
CA ASP A 372 -2.52 -10.82 24.91
C ASP A 372 -2.54 -9.29 25.12
N HIS A 373 -2.36 -8.55 24.03
CA HIS A 373 -2.34 -7.10 23.93
C HIS A 373 -2.83 -6.67 22.53
N GLN A 374 -3.11 -5.38 22.34
CA GLN A 374 -3.51 -4.83 21.05
C GLN A 374 -2.35 -4.81 20.03
N THR A 375 -2.66 -4.68 18.74
CA THR A 375 -1.69 -4.65 17.63
C THR A 375 -1.94 -3.46 16.69
N GLY A 376 -2.04 -3.67 15.38
CA GLY A 376 -2.27 -2.57 14.42
C GLY A 376 -3.62 -1.88 14.64
N PRO A 377 -3.69 -0.54 14.54
CA PRO A 377 -4.95 0.19 14.66
C PRO A 377 -5.75 0.15 13.35
N ILE A 378 -7.01 0.58 13.42
CA ILE A 378 -7.81 0.94 12.25
C ILE A 378 -7.33 2.31 11.75
N VAL A 379 -6.79 2.37 10.53
CA VAL A 379 -6.38 3.62 9.90
C VAL A 379 -7.52 4.22 9.09
N TRP A 380 -7.71 5.53 9.16
CA TRP A 380 -8.75 6.24 8.40
C TRP A 380 -8.42 7.72 8.22
N GLY A 381 -9.18 8.44 7.40
CA GLY A 381 -9.04 9.89 7.26
C GLY A 381 -9.38 10.38 5.85
N GLU A 382 -9.59 11.70 5.75
CA GLU A 382 -9.88 12.43 4.52
C GLU A 382 -9.14 13.78 4.53
N PRO A 383 -8.91 14.41 3.36
CA PRO A 383 -8.25 15.70 3.28
C PRO A 383 -8.90 16.80 4.13
N GLY A 384 -8.06 17.65 4.71
CA GLY A 384 -8.47 18.95 5.26
C GLY A 384 -8.69 19.98 4.14
N THR A 385 -9.62 20.91 4.26
CA THR A 385 -10.50 21.17 5.42
C THR A 385 -11.82 20.37 5.40
N ASN A 386 -12.07 19.53 4.38
CA ASN A 386 -13.32 18.76 4.24
C ASN A 386 -13.66 17.95 5.49
N GLY A 387 -12.65 17.29 6.10
CA GLY A 387 -12.83 16.56 7.36
C GLY A 387 -13.42 17.40 8.51
N GLN A 388 -13.11 18.71 8.57
CA GLN A 388 -13.64 19.63 9.58
C GLN A 388 -15.17 19.76 9.51
N HIS A 389 -15.73 19.60 8.31
CA HIS A 389 -17.17 19.68 8.03
C HIS A 389 -17.84 18.31 7.90
N ALA A 390 -17.10 17.21 8.14
CA ALA A 390 -17.61 15.85 8.05
C ALA A 390 -17.62 15.15 9.41
N PHE A 391 -16.45 14.85 9.97
CA PHE A 391 -16.32 13.97 11.14
C PHE A 391 -15.57 14.59 12.32
N TYR A 392 -15.03 15.81 12.21
CA TYR A 392 -14.44 16.49 13.37
C TYR A 392 -15.53 16.80 14.44
N GLN A 393 -16.80 16.94 14.02
CA GLN A 393 -17.98 17.05 14.89
C GLN A 393 -18.57 15.67 15.28
N GLY A 394 -18.38 14.63 14.44
CA GLY A 394 -19.09 13.35 14.46
C GLY A 394 -18.68 12.34 15.56
N ILE A 395 -17.72 12.69 16.41
CA ILE A 395 -17.26 11.88 17.57
C ILE A 395 -18.41 11.66 18.60
N ILE A 396 -19.50 12.41 18.52
CA ILE A 396 -20.59 12.42 19.53
C ILE A 396 -21.51 11.19 19.49
N TRP A 397 -21.59 10.42 18.39
CA TRP A 397 -22.72 9.51 18.16
C TRP A 397 -22.49 8.00 18.33
N ASP A 398 -21.34 7.56 18.83
CA ASP A 398 -21.13 6.21 19.40
C ASP A 398 -21.77 5.04 18.61
N ILE A 399 -21.66 5.06 17.28
CA ILE A 399 -22.11 3.96 16.41
C ILE A 399 -21.00 3.53 15.43
N ASN A 400 -21.06 2.26 15.04
CA ASN A 400 -20.11 1.63 14.13
C ASN A 400 -20.67 1.63 12.69
N SER A 401 -20.31 2.63 11.89
CA SER A 401 -20.78 2.80 10.51
C SER A 401 -19.93 2.09 9.44
N PHE A 402 -18.93 1.29 9.83
CA PHE A 402 -17.87 0.84 8.92
C PHE A 402 -17.36 -0.59 9.19
N ASP A 403 -18.21 -1.48 9.71
CA ASP A 403 -17.82 -2.88 9.86
C ASP A 403 -17.72 -3.61 8.50
N GLN A 404 -16.85 -4.62 8.43
CA GLN A 404 -16.73 -5.60 7.34
C GLN A 404 -15.73 -6.70 7.74
N TRP A 405 -16.23 -7.71 8.45
CA TRP A 405 -15.43 -8.64 9.27
C TRP A 405 -14.80 -9.87 8.57
N GLY A 406 -14.75 -10.02 7.23
CA GLY A 406 -14.59 -11.39 6.68
C GLY A 406 -13.86 -11.64 5.36
N VAL A 407 -12.90 -10.82 4.93
CA VAL A 407 -12.38 -10.91 3.54
C VAL A 407 -11.57 -12.17 3.16
N GLU A 408 -11.27 -13.07 4.10
CA GLU A 408 -10.57 -14.34 3.79
C GLU A 408 -11.52 -15.55 3.73
N LEU A 409 -12.51 -15.62 4.62
CA LEU A 409 -13.65 -16.52 4.48
C LEU A 409 -14.47 -16.17 3.21
N GLY A 410 -14.62 -14.88 2.92
CA GLY A 410 -15.31 -14.39 1.73
C GLY A 410 -14.73 -14.95 0.42
N LYS A 411 -13.39 -15.05 0.30
CA LYS A 411 -12.75 -15.63 -0.90
C LYS A 411 -12.99 -17.13 -1.06
N GLN A 412 -13.12 -17.87 0.04
CA GLN A 412 -13.41 -19.31 0.01
C GLN A 412 -14.90 -19.58 -0.23
N LEU A 413 -15.79 -18.79 0.39
CA LEU A 413 -17.24 -18.89 0.20
C LEU A 413 -17.65 -18.42 -1.19
N ALA A 414 -17.08 -17.33 -1.70
CA ALA A 414 -17.38 -16.82 -3.04
C ALA A 414 -17.12 -17.89 -4.11
N LYS A 415 -15.99 -18.62 -4.05
CA LYS A 415 -15.69 -19.71 -4.99
C LYS A 415 -16.70 -20.88 -4.94
N LYS A 416 -17.33 -21.11 -3.78
CA LYS A 416 -18.39 -22.14 -3.66
C LYS A 416 -19.73 -21.63 -4.16
N ILE A 417 -20.04 -20.35 -3.92
CA ILE A 417 -21.31 -19.71 -4.30
C ILE A 417 -21.34 -19.33 -5.78
N GLU A 418 -20.21 -18.99 -6.39
CA GLU A 418 -20.08 -18.56 -7.80
C GLU A 418 -20.85 -19.48 -8.79
N PRO A 419 -20.64 -20.81 -8.83
CA PRO A 419 -21.41 -21.69 -9.71
C PRO A 419 -22.88 -21.86 -9.29
N GLU A 420 -23.21 -21.57 -8.03
CA GLU A 420 -24.57 -21.71 -7.51
C GLU A 420 -25.47 -20.52 -7.86
N LEU A 421 -24.90 -19.40 -8.33
CA LEU A 421 -25.66 -18.24 -8.84
C LEU A 421 -26.24 -18.50 -10.23
N ASP A 422 -25.69 -19.47 -10.97
CA ASP A 422 -26.18 -19.87 -12.29
C ASP A 422 -27.52 -20.62 -12.22
N GLY A 423 -28.25 -20.62 -13.34
CA GLY A 423 -29.53 -21.31 -13.49
C GLY A 423 -30.65 -20.75 -12.59
N SER A 424 -31.77 -21.47 -12.48
CA SER A 424 -32.97 -21.07 -11.72
C SER A 424 -33.25 -21.94 -10.49
N ALA A 425 -32.46 -22.98 -10.27
CA ALA A 425 -32.63 -23.87 -9.12
C ALA A 425 -32.40 -23.11 -7.80
N GLN A 426 -33.24 -23.37 -6.80
CA GLN A 426 -33.04 -22.85 -5.46
C GLN A 426 -31.80 -23.49 -4.81
N VAL A 427 -31.06 -22.69 -4.05
CA VAL A 427 -29.89 -23.12 -3.30
C VAL A 427 -30.27 -23.41 -1.86
N THR A 428 -29.79 -24.56 -1.35
CA THR A 428 -30.06 -25.07 0.01
C THR A 428 -28.80 -25.60 0.72
N SER A 429 -27.62 -25.42 0.12
CA SER A 429 -26.33 -25.97 0.56
C SER A 429 -25.69 -25.22 1.74
N HIS A 430 -26.21 -24.04 2.11
CA HIS A 430 -25.65 -23.18 3.14
C HIS A 430 -26.62 -22.96 4.31
N ASP A 431 -26.27 -22.07 5.24
CA ASP A 431 -27.20 -21.61 6.27
C ASP A 431 -28.42 -20.88 5.66
N ALA A 432 -29.49 -20.75 6.45
CA ALA A 432 -30.75 -20.19 5.97
C ALA A 432 -30.65 -18.75 5.45
N SER A 433 -29.72 -17.94 5.97
CA SER A 433 -29.51 -16.57 5.50
C SER A 433 -28.87 -16.58 4.12
N THR A 434 -27.77 -17.30 3.95
CA THR A 434 -27.06 -17.42 2.65
C THR A 434 -27.98 -17.98 1.56
N ASN A 435 -28.72 -19.05 1.86
CA ASN A 435 -29.71 -19.62 0.93
C ASN A 435 -30.81 -18.61 0.57
N GLY A 436 -31.36 -17.93 1.59
CA GLY A 436 -32.39 -16.91 1.40
C GLY A 436 -31.93 -15.77 0.49
N LEU A 437 -30.71 -15.28 0.69
CA LEU A 437 -30.12 -14.21 -0.12
C LEU A 437 -29.87 -14.66 -1.56
N ILE A 438 -29.29 -15.84 -1.80
CA ILE A 438 -29.08 -16.37 -3.16
C ILE A 438 -30.41 -16.53 -3.89
N ASN A 439 -31.41 -17.10 -3.23
CA ASN A 439 -32.73 -17.32 -3.82
C ASN A 439 -33.45 -15.98 -4.10
N PHE A 440 -33.30 -14.99 -3.22
CA PHE A 440 -33.77 -13.63 -3.46
C PHE A 440 -33.09 -13.00 -4.68
N ILE A 441 -31.76 -13.12 -4.82
CA ILE A 441 -31.01 -12.62 -5.99
C ILE A 441 -31.51 -13.28 -7.28
N LYS A 442 -31.66 -14.61 -7.29
CA LYS A 442 -32.18 -15.35 -8.46
C LYS A 442 -33.59 -14.91 -8.84
N GLN A 443 -34.43 -14.62 -7.86
CA GLN A 443 -35.79 -14.11 -8.10
C GLN A 443 -35.76 -12.67 -8.64
N GLN A 444 -34.98 -11.78 -8.03
CA GLN A 444 -34.99 -10.35 -8.37
C GLN A 444 -34.19 -10.00 -9.62
N ARG A 445 -33.25 -10.83 -10.07
CA ARG A 445 -32.49 -10.54 -11.31
C ARG A 445 -33.37 -10.50 -12.57
N GLU A 446 -34.54 -11.14 -12.52
CA GLU A 446 -35.52 -11.15 -13.62
C GLU A 446 -36.57 -10.04 -13.48
N ALA A 447 -36.61 -9.37 -12.31
CA ALA A 447 -37.57 -8.30 -12.06
C ALA A 447 -37.24 -7.10 -12.96
N ARG A 448 -38.21 -6.69 -13.77
CA ARG A 448 -38.17 -5.40 -14.48
C ARG A 448 -38.70 -4.32 -13.53
N VAL A 449 -37.78 -3.62 -12.88
CA VAL A 449 -38.11 -2.43 -12.10
C VAL A 449 -38.33 -1.27 -13.11
N GLN A 450 -39.50 -0.63 -13.04
CA GLN A 450 -39.88 0.49 -13.92
C GLN A 450 -39.10 1.76 -13.61
#